data_AF-A0A0K2RKP2-F1
#
_entry.id   AF-A0A0K2RKP2-F1
#
_cell.length_a   1.000
_cell.length_b   1.000
_cell.length_c   1.000
_cell.angle_alpha   90.00
_cell.angle_beta   90.00
_cell.angle_gamma   90.00
#
_symmetry.space_group_name_H-M   'P 1'
#
loop_
_entity.id
_entity.type
_entity.pdbx_description
1 polymer ?
#
loop_
_entity_poly.entity_id
_entity_poly.type
_entity_poly.pdbx_seq_one_letter_code
_entity_poly.pdbx_strand_id
1 'polypeptide(L)'
;MGQAWQTSAMSIEHWWPKLKPSTQEWLIENNGDAVSPEVLAEIAQVGGVVTSDAWWVGENGPSGFYFSDEAVDWIEAVANGEVPERP
;
A
#
# COMPACT_ATOMS: atom_id res chain seq x y z
N MET A 1 32.61 -6.67 8.02
CA MET A 1 31.69 -6.24 6.95
C MET A 1 30.30 -6.12 7.55
N GLY A 2 29.69 -4.93 7.49
CA GLY A 2 28.40 -4.64 8.12
C GLY A 2 27.25 -5.30 7.38
N GLN A 3 26.35 -5.94 8.13
CA GLN A 3 25.09 -6.42 7.60
C GLN A 3 24.26 -5.19 7.20
N ALA A 4 24.04 -5.02 5.90
CA ALA A 4 23.00 -4.13 5.40
C ALA A 4 21.67 -4.82 5.72
N TRP A 5 21.00 -4.38 6.78
CA TRP A 5 19.60 -4.73 6.97
C TRP A 5 18.84 -4.08 5.82
N GLN A 6 18.56 -4.85 4.76
CA GLN A 6 17.42 -4.53 3.92
C GLN A 6 16.22 -4.53 4.87
N THR A 7 15.75 -3.35 5.27
CA THR A 7 14.37 -3.23 5.73
C THR A 7 13.54 -3.59 4.51
N SER A 8 13.20 -4.87 4.35
CA SER A 8 12.22 -5.29 3.36
C SER A 8 10.99 -4.43 3.57
N ALA A 9 10.64 -3.60 2.58
CA ALA A 9 9.40 -2.85 2.61
C ALA A 9 8.27 -3.86 2.88
N MET A 10 7.42 -3.60 3.88
CA MET A 10 6.33 -4.54 4.16
C MET A 10 5.39 -4.60 2.95
N SER A 11 4.98 -5.81 2.58
CA SER A 11 3.87 -6.04 1.65
C SER A 11 2.57 -5.45 2.21
N ILE A 12 1.64 -5.06 1.33
CA ILE A 12 0.31 -4.56 1.72
C ILE A 12 -0.41 -5.50 2.67
N GLU A 13 -0.30 -6.81 2.46
CA GLU A 13 -0.87 -7.85 3.33
C GLU A 13 -0.46 -7.70 4.80
N HIS A 14 0.73 -7.13 5.05
CA HIS A 14 1.29 -6.98 6.39
C HIS A 14 1.01 -5.62 7.03
N TRP A 15 0.93 -4.54 6.25
CA TRP A 15 0.65 -3.21 6.79
C TRP A 15 -0.83 -2.84 6.76
N TRP A 16 -1.60 -3.37 5.80
CA TRP A 16 -3.04 -3.17 5.68
C TRP A 16 -3.79 -3.37 7.00
N PRO A 17 -3.67 -4.51 7.73
CA PRO A 17 -4.43 -4.74 8.96
C PRO A 17 -4.04 -3.82 10.13
N LYS A 18 -2.97 -3.02 9.99
CA LYS A 18 -2.49 -2.08 11.02
C LYS A 18 -3.00 -0.66 10.81
N LEU A 19 -3.55 -0.36 9.64
CA LEU A 19 -4.17 0.93 9.36
C LEU A 19 -5.38 1.17 10.26
N LYS A 20 -5.73 2.44 10.45
CA LYS A 20 -7.00 2.80 11.05
C LYS A 20 -8.15 2.30 10.16
N PRO A 21 -9.28 1.88 10.73
CA PRO A 21 -10.44 1.46 9.95
C PRO A 21 -10.92 2.51 8.93
N SER A 22 -10.89 3.79 9.29
CA SER A 22 -11.24 4.89 8.38
C SER A 22 -10.28 5.03 7.20
N THR A 23 -9.00 4.70 7.39
CA THR A 23 -8.00 4.72 6.32
C THR A 23 -8.21 3.54 5.37
N GLN A 24 -8.53 2.35 5.91
CA GLN A 24 -8.91 1.20 5.08
C GLN A 24 -10.17 1.49 4.27
N GLU A 25 -11.21 2.06 4.89
CA GLU A 25 -12.45 2.45 4.21
C GLU A 25 -12.17 3.45 3.07
N TRP A 26 -11.39 4.50 3.34
CA TRP A 26 -11.00 5.45 2.30
C TRP A 26 -10.24 4.79 1.15
N LEU A 27 -9.29 3.90 1.46
CA LEU A 27 -8.52 3.16 0.44
C LEU A 27 -9.41 2.24 -0.40
N ILE A 28 -10.41 1.59 0.22
CA ILE A 28 -11.38 0.77 -0.52
C ILE A 28 -12.19 1.62 -1.50
N GLU A 29 -12.59 2.83 -1.09
CA GLU A 29 -13.41 3.72 -1.91
C GLU A 29 -12.63 4.47 -3.00
N ASN A 30 -11.30 4.65 -2.83
CA ASN A 30 -10.48 5.57 -3.64
C ASN A 30 -9.17 4.90 -4.15
N ASN A 31 -9.10 3.58 -4.26
CA ASN A 31 -7.87 2.84 -4.62
C ASN A 31 -7.31 3.19 -6.02
N GLY A 32 -8.16 3.65 -6.95
CA GLY A 32 -7.76 4.12 -8.28
C GLY A 32 -7.35 5.60 -8.36
N ASP A 33 -7.45 6.34 -7.25
CA ASP A 33 -7.13 7.77 -7.18
C ASP A 33 -5.76 8.04 -6.54
N ALA A 34 -5.30 9.30 -6.64
CA ALA A 34 -4.07 9.72 -6.00
C ALA A 34 -4.19 9.60 -4.47
N VAL A 35 -3.24 8.89 -3.85
CA VAL A 35 -3.22 8.70 -2.40
C VAL A 35 -2.82 10.00 -1.71
N SER A 36 -3.65 10.43 -0.77
CA SER A 36 -3.38 11.66 -0.03
C SER A 36 -2.11 11.54 0.84
N PRO A 37 -1.39 12.65 1.10
CA PRO A 37 -0.19 12.63 1.94
C PRO A 37 -0.42 12.12 3.36
N GLU A 38 -1.63 12.31 3.92
CA GLU A 38 -1.98 11.81 5.26
C GLU A 38 -2.08 10.28 5.28
N VAL A 39 -2.70 9.68 4.25
CA VAL A 39 -2.79 8.23 4.09
C VAL A 39 -1.40 7.62 3.87
N LEU A 40 -0.56 8.25 3.03
CA LEU A 40 0.84 7.83 2.86
C LEU A 40 1.65 7.89 4.15
N ALA A 41 1.46 8.93 4.95
CA ALA A 41 2.12 9.06 6.24
C ALA A 41 1.71 7.94 7.20
N GLU A 42 0.44 7.55 7.21
CA GLU A 42 -0.04 6.42 8.02
C GLU A 42 0.54 5.08 7.53
N ILE A 43 0.50 4.81 6.22
CA ILE A 43 1.10 3.62 5.60
C ILE A 43 2.58 3.52 6.00
N ALA A 44 3.34 4.61 5.93
CA ALA A 44 4.73 4.66 6.36
C ALA A 44 4.90 4.38 7.87
N GLN A 45 4.03 4.92 8.73
CA GLN A 45 4.06 4.68 10.17
C GLN A 45 3.85 3.20 10.54
N VAL A 46 3.06 2.46 9.75
CA VAL A 46 2.80 1.03 9.98
C VAL A 46 3.75 0.09 9.23
N GLY A 47 4.74 0.65 8.53
CA GLY A 47 5.84 -0.08 7.88
C GLY A 47 5.71 -0.29 6.37
N GLY A 48 4.70 0.29 5.74
CA GLY A 48 4.58 0.36 4.27
C GLY A 48 5.53 1.44 3.73
N VAL A 49 6.71 1.03 3.29
CA VAL A 49 7.69 1.96 2.73
C VAL A 49 7.48 2.06 1.23
N VAL A 50 7.22 3.27 0.72
CA VAL A 50 7.15 3.57 -0.72
C VAL A 50 8.55 3.42 -1.33
N THR A 51 8.84 2.25 -1.86
CA THR A 51 10.09 1.94 -2.58
C THR A 51 9.75 1.32 -3.93
N SER A 52 10.58 1.54 -4.94
CA SER A 52 10.35 0.99 -6.29
C SER A 52 10.35 -0.54 -6.35
N ASP A 53 10.88 -1.23 -5.34
CA ASP A 53 10.88 -2.69 -5.25
C ASP A 53 9.59 -3.27 -4.63
N ALA A 54 8.72 -2.41 -4.07
CA ALA A 54 7.47 -2.86 -3.50
C ALA A 54 6.40 -2.99 -4.60
N TRP A 55 5.88 -4.20 -4.78
CA TRP A 55 4.89 -4.51 -5.83
C TRP A 55 3.64 -3.63 -5.80
N TRP A 56 3.27 -3.09 -4.62
CA TRP A 56 2.10 -2.24 -4.43
C TRP A 56 2.33 -0.77 -4.85
N VAL A 57 3.57 -0.40 -5.15
CA VAL A 57 3.93 0.96 -5.60
C VAL A 57 3.70 1.05 -7.11
N GLY A 58 2.77 1.91 -7.51
CA GLY A 58 2.52 2.26 -8.90
C GLY A 58 3.26 3.54 -9.30
N GLU A 59 2.51 4.52 -9.81
CA GLU A 59 3.07 5.81 -10.20
C GLU A 59 3.43 6.67 -8.97
N ASN A 60 4.60 7.29 -9.00
CA ASN A 60 5.02 8.27 -8.00
C ASN A 60 5.67 9.46 -8.71
N GLY A 61 4.92 10.55 -8.86
CA GLY A 61 5.35 11.68 -9.68
C GLY A 61 4.58 12.98 -9.43
N PRO A 62 4.64 13.95 -10.35
CA PRO A 62 4.02 15.27 -10.18
C PRO A 62 2.51 15.23 -9.95
N SER A 63 1.85 14.17 -10.44
CA SER A 63 0.40 13.93 -10.26
C SER A 63 0.04 13.32 -8.91
N GLY A 64 1.02 12.89 -8.12
CA GLY A 64 0.82 12.20 -6.84
C GLY A 64 1.38 10.78 -6.83
N PHE A 65 1.06 10.06 -5.76
CA PHE A 65 1.32 8.62 -5.63
C PHE A 65 0.04 7.86 -5.95
N TYR A 66 0.17 6.79 -6.73
CA TYR A 66 -0.89 5.86 -7.08
C TYR A 66 -0.42 4.44 -6.75
N PHE A 67 -1.36 3.57 -6.35
CA PHE A 67 -1.10 2.15 -6.25
C PHE A 67 -0.85 1.54 -7.64
N SER A 68 -0.10 0.45 -7.69
CA SER A 68 -0.04 -0.39 -8.90
C SER A 68 -1.40 -1.05 -9.14
N ASP A 69 -1.69 -1.45 -10.38
CA ASP A 69 -2.90 -2.21 -10.72
C ASP A 69 -3.05 -3.44 -9.81
N GLU A 70 -1.97 -4.17 -9.58
CA GLU A 70 -1.96 -5.34 -8.70
C GLU A 70 -2.44 -4.99 -7.28
N ALA A 71 -2.04 -3.82 -6.75
CA ALA A 71 -2.45 -3.40 -5.41
C ALA A 71 -3.90 -2.92 -5.37
N VAL A 72 -4.39 -2.31 -6.45
CA VAL A 72 -5.81 -2.00 -6.61
C VAL A 72 -6.63 -3.29 -6.57
N ASP A 73 -6.29 -4.27 -7.41
CA ASP A 73 -6.95 -5.59 -7.46
C ASP A 73 -6.95 -6.27 -6.07
N TRP A 74 -5.81 -6.21 -5.36
CA TRP A 74 -5.70 -6.77 -4.03
C TRP A 74 -6.63 -6.07 -3.02
N ILE A 75 -6.70 -4.74 -3.04
CA ILE A 75 -7.59 -3.96 -2.16
C ILE A 75 -9.07 -4.28 -2.47
N GLU A 76 -9.44 -4.39 -3.75
CA GLU A 76 -10.79 -4.77 -4.17
C GLU A 76 -11.18 -6.17 -3.68
N ALA A 77 -10.29 -7.15 -3.82
CA ALA A 77 -10.52 -8.50 -3.32
C ALA A 77 -10.72 -8.51 -1.78
N VAL A 78 -9.89 -7.78 -1.03
CA VAL A 78 -10.08 -7.63 0.42
C VAL A 78 -11.40 -6.96 0.77
N ALA A 79 -11.78 -5.89 0.05
CA ALA A 79 -13.03 -5.18 0.25
C ALA A 79 -14.26 -6.08 0.04
N ASN A 80 -14.20 -6.97 -0.95
CA ASN A 80 -15.24 -7.93 -1.27
C ASN A 80 -15.25 -9.16 -0.34
N GLY A 81 -14.30 -9.26 0.60
CA GLY A 81 -14.14 -10.43 1.45
C GLY A 81 -13.66 -11.68 0.69
N GLU A 82 -13.07 -11.48 -0.49
CA GLU A 82 -12.45 -12.52 -1.29
C GLU A 82 -11.04 -12.84 -0.78
N VAL A 83 -10.46 -13.94 -1.25
CA VAL A 83 -9.05 -14.23 -1.01
C VAL A 83 -8.25 -13.52 -2.10
N PRO A 84 -7.44 -12.49 -1.78
CA PRO A 84 -6.67 -11.79 -2.78
C PRO A 84 -5.64 -12.74 -3.41
N GLU A 85 -5.38 -12.54 -4.70
CA GLU A 85 -4.27 -13.22 -5.35
C GLU A 85 -2.95 -12.76 -4.72
N ARG A 86 -1.99 -13.69 -4.62
CA ARG A 86 -0.66 -13.34 -4.14
C ARG A 86 0.14 -12.68 -5.25
N PRO A 87 0.80 -11.55 -4.99
CA PRO A 87 1.77 -10.94 -5.89
C PRO A 87 3.03 -11.80 -6.05
#